data_AF-A0A2Z5PIC8-F1
#
_entry.id   AF-A0A2Z5PIC8-F1
#
_cell.length_a   1.000
_cell.length_b   1.000
_cell.length_c   1.000
_cell.angle_alpha   90.00
_cell.angle_beta   90.00
_cell.angle_gamma   90.00
#
_symmetry.space_group_name_H-M   'P 1'
#
loop_
_entity.id
_entity.type
_entity.pdbx_description
1 polymer ?
#
loop_
_entity_poly.entity_id
_entity_poly.type
_entity_poly.pdbx_seq_one_letter_code
_entity_poly.pdbx_strand_id
1 'polypeptide(L)'
;MNIENTIKSAYEESLNNARFGDKIEEIDAIQSTIKSAKNVTVATSNEKKFKVVSDIISRITDANISMLEIPTNSADLTRMPALNKGLIAVDSSDADLIITRGRLGIPGSGSLLLIMDKKGRILTGSVSPSSIIHKNPIDKTVELELIVALERIGIVVKK
;
A
#
# COMPACT_ATOMS: atom_id res chain seq x y z
N MET A 1 18.73 -8.39 4.36
CA MET A 1 18.41 -7.62 5.59
C MET A 1 16.89 -7.49 5.67
N ASN A 2 16.26 -7.59 6.84
CA ASN A 2 14.81 -7.39 6.96
C ASN A 2 14.50 -5.89 7.21
N ILE A 3 13.23 -5.50 7.07
CA ILE A 3 12.80 -4.10 7.27
C ILE A 3 13.13 -3.57 8.68
N GLU A 4 13.13 -4.42 9.71
CA GLU A 4 13.43 -3.99 11.08
C GLU A 4 14.89 -3.55 11.23
N ASN A 5 15.80 -4.29 10.61
CA ASN A 5 17.22 -3.97 10.60
C ASN A 5 17.50 -2.70 9.79
N THR A 6 16.83 -2.52 8.63
CA THR A 6 17.02 -1.30 7.82
C THR A 6 16.48 -0.06 8.54
N ILE A 7 15.30 -0.15 9.17
CA ILE A 7 14.74 0.93 9.99
C ILE A 7 15.68 1.29 11.15
N LYS A 8 16.19 0.29 11.88
CA LYS A 8 17.13 0.51 13.00
C LYS A 8 18.38 1.25 12.54
N SER A 9 19.01 0.80 11.44
CA SER A 9 20.18 1.46 10.87
C SER A 9 19.87 2.89 10.46
N ALA A 10 18.77 3.11 9.72
CA ALA A 10 18.38 4.43 9.25
C ALA A 10 18.13 5.41 10.41
N TYR A 11 17.53 4.94 11.50
CA TYR A 11 17.28 5.77 12.69
C TYR A 11 18.59 6.20 13.37
N GLU A 12 19.55 5.28 13.53
CA GLU A 12 20.87 5.60 14.08
C GLU A 12 21.62 6.62 13.21
N GLU A 13 21.55 6.47 11.89
CA GLU A 13 22.15 7.44 10.95
C GLU A 13 21.50 8.82 11.01
N SER A 14 20.16 8.88 11.10
CA SER A 14 19.43 10.14 11.27
C SER A 14 19.80 10.86 12.56
N LEU A 15 19.91 10.14 13.68
CA LEU A 15 20.35 10.73 14.96
C LEU A 15 21.76 11.31 14.88
N ASN A 16 22.61 10.73 14.03
CA ASN A 16 23.98 11.18 13.80
C ASN A 16 24.11 12.23 12.68
N ASN A 17 22.99 12.75 12.14
CA ASN A 17 22.97 13.66 10.98
C ASN A 17 23.73 13.10 9.75
N ALA A 18 23.80 11.78 9.61
CA ALA A 18 24.54 11.07 8.57
C ALA A 18 23.60 10.45 7.51
N ARG A 19 22.31 10.77 7.56
CA ARG A 19 21.32 10.31 6.59
C ARG A 19 21.31 11.22 5.35
N PHE A 20 21.92 10.76 4.27
CA PHE A 20 22.04 11.53 3.02
C PHE A 20 21.11 11.07 1.88
N GLY A 21 20.22 10.12 2.15
CA GLY A 21 19.29 9.57 1.18
C GLY A 21 18.95 8.12 1.50
N ASP A 22 18.08 7.54 0.67
CA ASP A 22 17.70 6.14 0.77
C ASP A 22 18.82 5.21 0.26
N LYS A 23 18.81 3.99 0.76
CA LYS A 23 19.82 2.97 0.48
C LYS A 23 19.23 1.81 -0.31
N ILE A 24 20.07 1.12 -1.09
CA ILE A 24 19.63 -0.03 -1.87
C ILE A 24 19.13 -1.16 -0.97
N GLU A 25 19.71 -1.34 0.21
CA GLU A 25 19.29 -2.34 1.19
C GLU A 25 17.86 -2.09 1.72
N GLU A 26 17.41 -0.83 1.76
CA GLU A 26 16.04 -0.47 2.14
C GLU A 26 15.06 -0.82 1.03
N ILE A 27 15.41 -0.54 -0.22
CA ILE A 27 14.63 -0.94 -1.38
C ILE A 27 14.52 -2.47 -1.45
N ASP A 28 15.63 -3.18 -1.32
CA ASP A 28 15.66 -4.65 -1.34
C ASP A 28 14.81 -5.25 -0.21
N ALA A 29 14.85 -4.66 1.00
CA ALA A 29 14.03 -5.10 2.12
C ALA A 29 12.52 -4.88 1.87
N ILE A 30 12.14 -3.76 1.25
CA ILE A 30 10.75 -3.50 0.83
C ILE A 30 10.31 -4.51 -0.22
N GLN A 31 11.12 -4.71 -1.26
CA GLN A 31 10.79 -5.66 -2.33
C GLN A 31 10.63 -7.09 -1.81
N SER A 32 11.55 -7.50 -0.93
CA SER A 32 11.51 -8.81 -0.28
C SER A 32 10.24 -8.98 0.54
N THR A 33 9.85 -7.96 1.31
CA THR A 33 8.62 -7.99 2.13
C THR A 33 7.36 -8.15 1.27
N ILE A 34 7.26 -7.42 0.16
CA ILE A 34 6.13 -7.53 -0.76
C ILE A 34 6.10 -8.92 -1.43
N LYS A 35 7.21 -9.35 -2.03
CA LYS A 35 7.28 -10.60 -2.82
C LYS A 35 7.15 -11.87 -1.95
N SER A 36 7.58 -11.81 -0.69
CA SER A 36 7.55 -12.96 0.22
C SER A 36 6.24 -13.11 1.01
N ALA A 37 5.32 -12.16 0.90
CA ALA A 37 4.02 -12.20 1.57
C ALA A 37 3.28 -13.52 1.27
N LYS A 38 2.67 -14.10 2.31
CA LYS A 38 1.88 -15.33 2.20
C LYS A 38 0.39 -15.06 2.30
N ASN A 39 -0.01 -14.04 3.06
CA ASN A 39 -1.38 -13.56 3.14
C ASN A 39 -1.42 -12.07 2.81
N VAL A 40 -2.23 -11.71 1.81
CA VAL A 40 -2.47 -10.31 1.43
C VAL A 40 -3.93 -9.98 1.65
N THR A 41 -4.19 -8.87 2.33
CA THR A 41 -5.56 -8.36 2.50
C THR A 41 -5.73 -7.04 1.75
N VAL A 42 -6.74 -6.98 0.89
CA VAL A 42 -7.14 -5.74 0.22
C VAL A 42 -8.29 -5.13 1.02
N ALA A 43 -8.10 -3.92 1.55
CA ALA A 43 -9.06 -3.22 2.41
C ALA A 43 -10.25 -2.62 1.61
N THR A 44 -10.98 -3.49 0.91
CA THR A 44 -12.15 -3.18 0.08
C THR A 44 -13.14 -4.34 0.14
N SER A 45 -14.43 -4.02 0.13
CA SER A 45 -15.53 -4.97 -0.09
C SER A 45 -16.07 -4.91 -1.53
N ASN A 46 -15.45 -4.09 -2.40
CA ASN A 46 -15.84 -3.98 -3.81
C ASN A 46 -15.07 -4.99 -4.68
N GLU A 47 -15.79 -5.97 -5.23
CA GLU A 47 -15.24 -7.05 -6.06
C GLU A 47 -14.47 -6.54 -7.29
N LYS A 48 -14.94 -5.47 -7.93
CA LYS A 48 -14.29 -4.92 -9.13
C LYS A 48 -12.91 -4.35 -8.81
N LYS A 49 -12.78 -3.60 -7.71
CA LYS A 49 -11.48 -3.09 -7.23
C LYS A 49 -10.58 -4.23 -6.76
N PHE A 50 -11.16 -5.18 -6.03
CA PHE A 50 -10.44 -6.36 -5.56
C PHE A 50 -9.82 -7.13 -6.71
N LYS A 51 -10.59 -7.41 -7.76
CA LYS A 51 -10.10 -8.13 -8.94
C LYS A 51 -8.89 -7.46 -9.57
N VAL A 52 -8.93 -6.14 -9.80
CA VAL A 52 -7.80 -5.40 -10.38
C VAL A 52 -6.55 -5.52 -9.52
N VAL A 53 -6.68 -5.34 -8.19
CA VAL A 53 -5.55 -5.47 -7.26
C VAL A 53 -5.03 -6.90 -7.23
N SER A 54 -5.93 -7.87 -7.09
CA SER A 54 -5.60 -9.30 -7.02
C SER A 54 -4.86 -9.78 -8.25
N ASP A 55 -5.34 -9.42 -9.45
CA ASP A 55 -4.72 -9.81 -10.72
C ASP A 55 -3.29 -9.27 -10.87
N ILE A 56 -2.98 -8.11 -10.27
CA ILE A 56 -1.63 -7.52 -10.29
C ILE A 56 -0.74 -8.18 -9.23
N ILE A 57 -1.24 -8.34 -8.01
CA ILE A 57 -0.47 -8.87 -6.88
C ILE A 57 -0.15 -10.35 -7.04
N SER A 58 -1.04 -11.12 -7.67
CA SER A 58 -0.81 -12.54 -7.97
C SER A 58 0.32 -12.77 -8.98
N ARG A 59 0.77 -11.73 -9.69
CA ARG A 59 1.92 -11.82 -10.63
C ARG A 59 3.27 -11.67 -9.93
N ILE A 60 3.27 -11.18 -8.70
CA ILE A 60 4.49 -10.87 -7.94
C ILE A 60 4.56 -11.61 -6.59
N THR A 61 3.52 -12.36 -6.23
CA THR A 61 3.43 -13.16 -5.00
C THR A 61 2.67 -14.45 -5.26
N ASP A 62 2.99 -15.49 -4.48
CA ASP A 62 2.19 -16.72 -4.38
C ASP A 62 1.20 -16.67 -3.20
N ALA A 63 0.78 -15.46 -2.81
CA ALA A 63 0.01 -15.24 -1.59
C ALA A 63 -1.46 -15.66 -1.75
N ASN A 64 -2.09 -16.00 -0.62
CA ASN A 64 -3.55 -15.97 -0.53
C ASN A 64 -4.01 -14.51 -0.45
N ILE A 65 -4.75 -14.05 -1.46
CA ILE A 65 -5.23 -12.67 -1.59
C ILE A 65 -6.71 -12.64 -1.23
N SER A 66 -7.07 -11.87 -0.20
CA SER A 66 -8.44 -11.80 0.34
C SER A 66 -8.97 -10.36 0.42
N MET A 67 -10.28 -10.22 0.34
CA MET A 67 -10.97 -8.96 0.68
C MET A 67 -11.14 -8.85 2.19
N LEU A 68 -11.10 -7.63 2.70
CA LEU A 68 -11.56 -7.36 4.06
C LEU A 68 -13.10 -7.36 4.10
N GLU A 69 -13.69 -8.21 4.94
CA GLU A 69 -15.14 -8.29 5.12
C GLU A 69 -15.70 -7.11 5.92
N ILE A 70 -14.92 -6.58 6.86
CA ILE A 70 -15.32 -5.46 7.72
C ILE A 70 -15.51 -4.19 6.87
N PRO A 71 -16.69 -3.53 6.90
CA PRO A 71 -16.90 -2.27 6.22
C PRO A 71 -15.93 -1.18 6.71
N THR A 72 -15.29 -0.48 5.77
CA THR A 72 -14.23 0.50 6.10
C THR A 72 -14.66 1.96 5.92
N ASN A 73 -15.96 2.23 5.80
CA ASN A 73 -16.49 3.60 5.60
C ASN A 73 -16.37 4.48 6.85
N SER A 74 -16.23 3.91 8.05
CA SER A 74 -15.92 4.65 9.29
C SER A 74 -14.64 5.48 9.16
N ALA A 75 -13.64 4.97 8.43
CA ALA A 75 -12.39 5.65 8.17
C ALA A 75 -12.55 6.97 7.42
N ASP A 76 -13.65 7.18 6.69
CA ASP A 76 -13.89 8.43 5.96
C ASP A 76 -14.25 9.62 6.88
N LEU A 77 -14.43 9.38 8.18
CA LEU A 77 -14.56 10.42 9.22
C LEU A 77 -13.22 10.74 9.92
N THR A 78 -12.12 10.13 9.45
CA THR A 78 -10.77 10.38 9.98
C THR A 78 -10.00 11.37 9.11
N ARG A 79 -8.86 11.86 9.61
CA ARG A 79 -7.98 12.79 8.88
C ARG A 79 -7.31 12.17 7.65
N MET A 80 -7.06 10.87 7.64
CA MET A 80 -6.41 10.15 6.54
C MET A 80 -7.16 8.85 6.28
N PRO A 81 -8.25 8.88 5.49
CA PRO A 81 -9.10 7.71 5.31
C PRO A 81 -8.37 6.49 4.72
N ALA A 82 -7.53 6.66 3.70
CA ALA A 82 -6.78 5.55 3.12
C ALA A 82 -5.93 4.80 4.17
N LEU A 83 -5.21 5.54 5.02
CA LEU A 83 -4.41 4.97 6.10
C LEU A 83 -5.27 4.21 7.11
N ASN A 84 -6.34 4.84 7.60
CA ASN A 84 -7.18 4.22 8.64
C ASN A 84 -7.95 3.00 8.13
N LYS A 85 -8.31 2.94 6.83
CA LYS A 85 -8.82 1.70 6.21
C LYS A 85 -7.78 0.57 6.26
N GLY A 86 -6.51 0.90 6.05
CA GLY A 86 -5.40 -0.05 6.16
C GLY A 86 -5.19 -0.53 7.59
N LEU A 87 -5.25 0.37 8.57
CA LEU A 87 -5.11 0.01 9.99
C LEU A 87 -6.26 -0.87 10.49
N ILE A 88 -7.50 -0.67 10.01
CA ILE A 88 -8.59 -1.61 10.29
C ILE A 88 -8.20 -3.03 9.88
N ALA A 89 -7.62 -3.21 8.70
CA ALA A 89 -7.17 -4.53 8.23
C ALA A 89 -5.99 -5.07 9.04
N VAL A 90 -5.02 -4.22 9.40
CA VAL A 90 -3.86 -4.60 10.24
C VAL A 90 -4.33 -5.11 11.60
N ASP A 91 -5.26 -4.41 12.23
CA ASP A 91 -5.69 -4.73 13.61
C ASP A 91 -6.72 -5.86 13.66
N SER A 92 -7.36 -6.20 12.53
CA SER A 92 -8.42 -7.20 12.46
C SER A 92 -8.04 -8.48 11.70
N SER A 93 -6.78 -8.62 11.26
CA SER A 93 -6.31 -9.80 10.52
C SER A 93 -4.82 -10.06 10.73
N ASP A 94 -4.37 -11.28 10.42
CA ASP A 94 -2.95 -11.67 10.47
C ASP A 94 -2.27 -11.55 9.09
N ALA A 95 -2.67 -10.57 8.28
CA ALA A 95 -2.11 -10.37 6.94
C ALA A 95 -0.63 -9.95 6.98
N ASP A 96 0.18 -10.50 6.07
CA ASP A 96 1.58 -10.09 5.90
C ASP A 96 1.69 -8.72 5.22
N LEU A 97 0.75 -8.45 4.30
CA LEU A 97 0.68 -7.27 3.47
C LEU A 97 -0.75 -6.77 3.33
N ILE A 98 -0.94 -5.46 3.47
CA ILE A 98 -2.24 -4.80 3.36
C ILE A 98 -2.17 -3.81 2.19
N ILE A 99 -3.17 -3.89 1.32
CA ILE A 99 -3.36 -2.91 0.24
C ILE A 99 -4.62 -2.12 0.52
N THR A 100 -4.47 -0.82 0.73
CA THR A 100 -5.57 0.07 1.06
C THR A 100 -5.66 1.21 0.06
N ARG A 101 -6.89 1.61 -0.26
CA ARG A 101 -7.17 2.76 -1.10
C ARG A 101 -8.35 3.53 -0.54
N GLY A 102 -8.16 4.82 -0.35
CA GLY A 102 -9.19 5.71 0.16
C GLY A 102 -8.90 7.16 -0.20
N ARG A 103 -9.59 8.08 0.47
CA ARG A 103 -9.28 9.50 0.35
C ARG A 103 -7.93 9.81 0.99
N LEU A 104 -7.16 10.71 0.38
CA LEU A 104 -5.86 11.16 0.90
C LEU A 104 -6.02 11.88 2.25
N GLY A 105 -6.97 12.82 2.34
CA GLY A 105 -7.26 13.61 3.52
C GLY A 105 -8.71 14.09 3.57
N ILE A 106 -8.91 15.41 3.53
CA ILE A 106 -10.25 16.04 3.56
C ILE A 106 -11.10 15.70 2.31
N PRO A 107 -12.44 15.83 2.35
CA PRO A 107 -13.28 15.76 1.15
C PRO A 107 -12.74 16.62 0.00
N GLY A 108 -12.60 16.03 -1.19
CA GLY A 108 -12.03 16.69 -2.37
C GLY A 108 -10.52 16.49 -2.59
N SER A 109 -9.78 15.97 -1.60
CA SER A 109 -8.30 15.82 -1.67
C SER A 109 -7.78 14.74 -2.64
N GLY A 110 -8.64 14.12 -3.46
CA GLY A 110 -8.26 12.97 -4.27
C GLY A 110 -8.03 11.68 -3.48
N SER A 111 -7.42 10.69 -4.14
CA SER A 111 -7.22 9.35 -3.59
C SER A 111 -5.77 9.10 -3.21
N LEU A 112 -5.57 8.22 -2.23
CA LEU A 112 -4.29 7.66 -1.84
C LEU A 112 -4.43 6.13 -1.81
N LEU A 113 -3.51 5.44 -2.47
CA LEU A 113 -3.27 4.01 -2.34
C LEU A 113 -1.99 3.80 -1.53
N LEU A 114 -2.02 2.91 -0.54
CA LEU A 114 -0.87 2.51 0.26
C LEU A 114 -0.72 0.99 0.24
N ILE A 115 0.54 0.55 0.25
CA ILE A 115 0.92 -0.82 0.59
C ILE A 115 1.57 -0.76 1.97
N MET A 116 0.99 -1.48 2.91
CA MET A 116 1.42 -1.53 4.31
C MET A 116 1.82 -2.95 4.67
N ASP A 117 2.75 -3.12 5.59
CA ASP A 117 3.07 -4.44 6.13
C ASP A 117 2.20 -4.81 7.34
N LYS A 118 2.41 -6.01 7.87
CA LYS A 118 1.74 -6.55 9.07
C LYS A 118 1.80 -5.70 10.34
N LYS A 119 2.65 -4.66 10.40
CA LYS A 119 2.73 -3.71 11.53
C LYS A 119 2.14 -2.35 11.19
N GLY A 120 1.49 -2.22 10.03
CA GLY A 120 1.01 -0.96 9.50
C GLY A 120 2.10 0.00 9.03
N ARG A 121 3.34 -0.47 8.84
CA ARG A 121 4.42 0.36 8.28
C ARG A 121 4.15 0.59 6.80
N ILE A 122 4.21 1.84 6.37
CA ILE A 122 3.99 2.21 4.97
C ILE A 122 5.23 1.84 4.16
N LEU A 123 5.08 0.95 3.19
CA LEU A 123 6.17 0.51 2.31
C LEU A 123 6.26 1.37 1.05
N THR A 124 5.11 1.66 0.46
CA THR A 124 4.98 2.51 -0.74
C THR A 124 3.55 2.99 -0.90
N GLY A 125 3.33 3.92 -1.82
CA GLY A 125 2.00 4.41 -2.16
C GLY A 125 2.00 5.30 -3.40
N SER A 126 0.80 5.67 -3.83
CA SER A 126 0.55 6.53 -4.99
C SER A 126 -0.72 7.34 -4.78
N VAL A 127 -0.82 8.49 -5.43
CA VAL A 127 -2.00 9.35 -5.38
C VAL A 127 -2.67 9.49 -6.74
N SER A 128 -3.97 9.79 -6.74
CA SER A 128 -4.69 10.19 -7.95
C SER A 128 -5.58 11.42 -7.70
N PRO A 129 -5.81 12.25 -8.73
CA PRO A 129 -6.71 13.40 -8.63
C PRO A 129 -8.13 13.01 -8.22
N SER A 130 -8.89 13.97 -7.72
CA SER A 130 -10.33 13.81 -7.52
C SER A 130 -11.04 13.46 -8.84
N SER A 131 -12.08 12.63 -8.76
CA SER A 131 -12.93 12.29 -9.91
C SER A 131 -13.69 13.49 -10.48
N ILE A 132 -13.72 14.62 -9.77
CA ILE A 132 -14.23 15.90 -10.28
C ILE A 132 -13.24 16.52 -11.28
N ILE A 133 -11.94 16.36 -11.04
CA ILE A 133 -10.86 16.94 -11.86
C ILE A 133 -10.50 16.01 -13.02
N HIS A 134 -10.37 14.70 -12.75
CA HIS A 134 -9.99 13.72 -13.77
C HIS A 134 -11.05 12.61 -13.85
N LYS A 135 -11.81 12.60 -14.96
CA LYS A 135 -12.85 11.61 -15.23
C LYS A 135 -12.20 10.36 -15.84
N ASN A 136 -11.93 9.36 -15.00
CA ASN A 136 -11.36 8.08 -15.43
C ASN A 136 -12.11 6.91 -14.79
N PRO A 137 -12.27 5.77 -15.51
CA PRO A 137 -12.81 4.55 -14.91
C PRO A 137 -12.03 4.14 -13.66
N ILE A 138 -12.75 3.79 -12.59
CA ILE A 138 -12.15 3.51 -11.28
C ILE A 138 -11.18 2.33 -11.31
N ASP A 139 -11.45 1.32 -12.13
CA ASP A 139 -10.57 0.17 -12.39
C ASP A 139 -9.24 0.61 -13.00
N LYS A 140 -9.26 1.43 -14.06
CA LYS A 140 -8.03 1.98 -14.67
C LYS A 140 -7.24 2.87 -13.71
N THR A 141 -7.94 3.64 -12.86
CA THR A 141 -7.27 4.46 -11.85
C THR A 141 -6.59 3.61 -10.78
N VAL A 142 -7.25 2.55 -10.30
CA VAL A 142 -6.67 1.61 -9.32
C VAL A 142 -5.49 0.84 -9.91
N GLU A 143 -5.61 0.38 -11.16
CA GLU A 143 -4.52 -0.26 -11.91
C GLU A 143 -3.29 0.64 -11.97
N LEU A 144 -3.46 1.90 -12.39
CA LEU A 144 -2.38 2.86 -12.51
C LEU A 144 -1.74 3.17 -11.15
N GLU A 145 -2.54 3.43 -10.12
CA GLU A 145 -2.05 3.68 -8.76
C GLU A 145 -1.17 2.52 -8.26
N LEU A 146 -1.66 1.28 -8.39
CA LEU A 146 -0.93 0.11 -7.91
C LEU A 146 0.38 -0.11 -8.69
N ILE A 147 0.37 0.03 -10.02
CA ILE A 147 1.57 -0.08 -10.85
C ILE A 147 2.59 0.99 -10.44
N VAL A 148 2.16 2.26 -10.33
CA VAL A 148 3.05 3.37 -9.94
C VAL A 148 3.63 3.14 -8.54
N ALA A 149 2.84 2.65 -7.60
CA ALA A 149 3.30 2.35 -6.23
C ALA A 149 4.35 1.22 -6.21
N LEU A 150 4.26 0.22 -7.09
CA LEU A 150 5.23 -0.87 -7.20
C LEU A 150 6.49 -0.43 -7.96
N GLU A 151 6.34 0.28 -9.08
CA GLU A 151 7.47 0.70 -9.92
C GLU A 151 8.42 1.65 -9.18
N ARG A 152 7.90 2.56 -8.36
CA ARG A 152 8.73 3.52 -7.58
C ARG A 152 9.62 2.86 -6.53
N ILE A 153 9.41 1.58 -6.20
CA ILE A 153 10.29 0.77 -5.33
C ILE A 153 10.99 -0.35 -6.11
N GLY A 154 10.97 -0.31 -7.44
CA GLY A 154 11.71 -1.22 -8.32
C GLY A 154 11.00 -2.54 -8.65
N ILE A 155 9.69 -2.67 -8.38
CA ILE A 155 8.89 -3.82 -8.82
C ILE A 155 8.13 -3.43 -10.09
N VAL A 156 8.61 -3.87 -11.25
CA VAL A 156 7.95 -3.62 -12.53
C VAL A 156 6.99 -4.77 -12.86
N VAL A 157 5.71 -4.47 -12.98
CA VAL A 157 4.69 -5.40 -13.46
C VAL A 157 4.46 -5.11 -14.94
N LYS A 158 5.09 -5.89 -15.83
CA LYS A 158 4.82 -5.78 -17.27
C LYS A 158 3.35 -6.07 -17.54
N LYS A 159 2.72 -5.42 -18.51
CA LYS A 159 1.34 -5.75 -18.91
C LYS A 159 1.28 -7.18 -19.43
#